data_AF-A0A6G7CM97-F1
#
_entry.id   AF-A0A6G7CM97-F1
#
_cell.length_a   1.000
_cell.length_b   1.000
_cell.length_c   1.000
_cell.angle_alpha   90.00
_cell.angle_beta   90.00
_cell.angle_gamma   90.00
#
_symmetry.space_group_name_H-M   'P 1'
#
loop_
_entity.id
_entity.type
_entity.pdbx_description
1 polymer ?
#
loop_
_entity_poly.entity_id
_entity_poly.type
_entity_poly.pdbx_seq_one_letter_code
_entity_poly.pdbx_strand_id
1 'polypeptide(L)'
;MKFNTKRMALMAWVGAIAMSPLNANAMHIMEGFLPPTWALTWWALFIPFVIMSVRNLKQIVTDDANKKVLLALCGAFIFVLSALKLPSVTGSCSHPTGVGLAVILFGFMVVPVLGGIALLFQALLLAHGGISTLGANGMSMAVIGPMIGYLVWIAANRLNLSKDIAVFLVAFVADISTYAVTSLQLGAAFPDPEFGVMASMSKFMGIFLFTQLPIAIAEGLLTVLIYEQLTKRSLISFQERVLR
;
A
#
# COMPACT_ATOMS: atom_id res chain seq x y z
N MET A 1 1.53 -41.67 26.57
CA MET A 1 2.03 -40.86 25.44
C MET A 1 1.66 -39.40 25.72
N LYS A 2 2.59 -38.57 26.20
CA LYS A 2 2.30 -37.16 26.52
C LYS A 2 2.19 -36.39 25.20
N PHE A 3 0.97 -36.08 24.78
CA PHE A 3 0.74 -35.25 23.60
C PHE A 3 1.38 -33.87 23.83
N ASN A 4 2.32 -33.52 22.97
CA ASN A 4 3.01 -32.24 23.05
C ASN A 4 2.09 -31.17 22.49
N THR A 5 1.38 -30.47 23.39
CA THR A 5 0.36 -29.47 23.09
C THR A 5 0.88 -28.39 22.12
N LYS A 6 2.18 -28.05 22.17
CA LYS A 6 2.81 -27.10 21.24
C LYS A 6 2.89 -27.66 19.81
N ARG A 7 3.17 -28.95 19.64
CA ARG A 7 3.20 -29.61 18.32
C ARG A 7 1.80 -29.75 17.74
N MET A 8 0.80 -30.02 18.59
CA MET A 8 -0.60 -30.09 18.14
C MET A 8 -1.13 -28.71 17.75
N ALA A 9 -0.81 -27.66 18.52
CA ALA A 9 -1.15 -26.29 18.14
C ALA A 9 -0.47 -25.89 16.82
N LEU A 10 0.80 -26.25 16.63
CA LEU A 10 1.52 -26.02 15.37
C LEU A 10 0.87 -26.79 14.20
N MET A 11 0.49 -28.06 14.38
CA MET A 11 -0.19 -28.83 13.34
C MET A 11 -1.60 -28.30 13.02
N ALA A 12 -2.35 -27.85 14.02
CA ALA A 12 -3.65 -27.20 13.84
C ALA A 12 -3.50 -25.86 13.10
N TRP A 13 -2.45 -25.09 13.42
CA TRP A 13 -2.09 -23.87 12.71
C TRP A 13 -1.71 -24.13 11.25
N VAL A 14 -0.87 -25.13 10.99
CA VAL A 14 -0.49 -25.56 9.63
C VAL A 14 -1.72 -26.06 8.86
N GLY A 15 -2.59 -26.83 9.52
CA GLY A 15 -3.85 -27.31 8.94
C GLY A 15 -4.82 -26.18 8.59
N ALA A 16 -4.94 -25.17 9.45
CA ALA A 16 -5.77 -23.98 9.19
C ALA A 16 -5.25 -23.14 8.01
N ILE A 17 -3.92 -23.07 7.82
CA ILE A 17 -3.31 -22.44 6.64
C ILE A 17 -3.60 -23.27 5.38
N ALA A 18 -3.47 -24.59 5.45
CA ALA A 18 -3.74 -25.49 4.33
C ALA A 18 -5.21 -25.53 3.89
N MET A 19 -6.14 -25.26 4.81
CA MET A 19 -7.59 -25.20 4.53
C MET A 19 -8.10 -23.78 4.24
N SER A 20 -7.23 -22.76 4.32
CA SER A 20 -7.59 -21.41 3.91
C SER A 20 -7.68 -21.33 2.38
N PRO A 21 -8.65 -20.61 1.80
CA PRO A 21 -8.79 -20.52 0.35
C PRO A 21 -7.51 -19.93 -0.26
N LEU A 22 -6.77 -20.78 -0.98
CA LEU A 22 -5.49 -20.50 -1.66
C LEU A 22 -5.55 -19.41 -2.75
N ASN A 23 -6.70 -18.75 -2.91
CA ASN A 23 -6.96 -17.76 -3.96
C ASN A 23 -6.89 -16.32 -3.46
N ALA A 24 -6.06 -16.03 -2.45
CA ALA A 24 -5.70 -14.66 -2.08
C ALA A 24 -4.44 -14.20 -2.83
N ASN A 25 -4.44 -14.35 -4.16
CA ASN A 25 -3.33 -13.89 -5.03
C ASN A 25 -3.43 -12.40 -5.39
N ALA A 26 -4.34 -11.65 -4.77
CA ALA A 26 -4.56 -10.24 -5.05
C ALA A 26 -4.12 -9.37 -3.88
N MET A 27 -3.32 -8.36 -4.18
CA MET A 27 -2.90 -7.31 -3.24
C MET A 27 -4.12 -6.51 -2.71
N HIS A 28 -5.17 -6.42 -3.54
CA HIS A 28 -6.40 -5.66 -3.29
C HIS A 28 -7.53 -6.58 -2.82
N ILE A 29 -8.36 -6.07 -1.92
CA ILE A 29 -9.62 -6.71 -1.54
C ILE A 29 -10.54 -6.72 -2.76
N MET A 30 -10.94 -7.91 -3.19
CA MET A 30 -11.74 -8.10 -4.41
C MET A 30 -13.17 -7.55 -4.28
N GLU A 31 -13.79 -7.21 -5.41
CA GLU A 31 -15.18 -6.79 -5.49
C GLU A 31 -16.13 -7.78 -4.78
N GLY A 32 -17.07 -7.26 -4.00
CA GLY A 32 -18.06 -8.07 -3.29
C GLY A 32 -17.51 -8.92 -2.13
N PHE A 33 -16.21 -8.82 -1.81
CA PHE A 33 -15.64 -9.57 -0.70
C PHE A 33 -16.14 -9.05 0.64
N LEU A 34 -16.16 -7.73 0.84
CA LEU A 34 -16.59 -7.13 2.12
C LEU A 34 -18.13 -7.07 2.24
N PRO A 35 -18.69 -7.31 3.43
CA PRO A 35 -20.09 -7.04 3.69
C PRO A 35 -20.43 -5.56 3.41
N PRO A 36 -21.65 -5.24 2.92
CA PRO A 36 -22.00 -3.86 2.53
C PRO A 36 -21.78 -2.82 3.63
N THR A 37 -22.01 -3.18 4.89
CA THR A 37 -21.78 -2.30 6.05
C THR A 37 -20.30 -1.93 6.21
N TRP A 38 -19.40 -2.90 6.06
CA TRP A 38 -17.95 -2.67 6.11
C TRP A 38 -17.47 -1.87 4.90
N ALA A 39 -17.94 -2.21 3.69
CA ALA A 39 -17.62 -1.47 2.48
C ALA A 39 -17.98 0.03 2.60
N LEU A 40 -19.20 0.33 3.06
CA LEU A 40 -19.66 1.70 3.30
C LEU A 40 -18.85 2.41 4.37
N THR A 41 -18.50 1.72 5.45
CA THR A 41 -17.69 2.29 6.54
C THR A 41 -16.31 2.72 6.03
N TRP A 42 -15.64 1.87 5.25
CA TRP A 42 -14.34 2.20 4.69
C TRP A 42 -14.40 3.34 3.67
N TRP A 43 -15.47 3.41 2.87
CA TRP A 43 -15.73 4.57 2.01
C TRP A 43 -15.91 5.86 2.81
N ALA A 44 -16.71 5.82 3.88
CA ALA A 44 -16.91 6.97 4.76
C ALA A 44 -15.61 7.45 5.40
N LEU A 45 -14.68 6.54 5.71
CA LEU A 45 -13.35 6.88 6.23
C LEU A 45 -12.41 7.40 5.13
N PHE A 46 -12.50 6.88 3.91
CA PHE A 46 -11.61 7.26 2.80
C PHE A 46 -11.93 8.65 2.21
N ILE A 47 -13.22 8.96 2.04
CA ILE A 47 -13.70 10.19 1.39
C ILE A 47 -13.10 11.47 1.99
N PRO A 48 -13.02 11.65 3.33
CA PRO A 48 -12.38 12.83 3.93
C PRO A 48 -10.93 13.04 3.45
N PHE A 49 -10.13 11.97 3.34
CA PHE A 49 -8.74 12.08 2.86
C PHE A 49 -8.68 12.45 1.39
N VAL A 50 -9.57 11.91 0.56
CA VAL A 50 -9.70 12.31 -0.85
C VAL A 50 -10.06 13.79 -0.94
N ILE A 51 -11.04 14.27 -0.15
CA ILE A 51 -11.45 15.68 -0.16
C ILE A 51 -10.29 16.60 0.27
N MET A 52 -9.58 16.25 1.35
CA MET A 52 -8.42 17.03 1.81
C MET A 52 -7.32 17.06 0.73
N SER A 53 -7.06 15.93 0.10
CA SER A 53 -6.08 15.80 -0.97
C SER A 53 -6.47 16.63 -2.20
N VAL A 54 -7.74 16.61 -2.63
CA VAL A 54 -8.24 17.47 -3.73
C VAL A 54 -8.08 18.95 -3.39
N ARG A 55 -8.37 19.37 -2.15
CA ARG A 55 -8.20 20.77 -1.73
C ARG A 55 -6.74 21.20 -1.78
N ASN A 56 -5.84 20.36 -1.28
CA ASN A 56 -4.41 20.61 -1.31
C ASN A 56 -3.89 20.69 -2.76
N LEU A 57 -4.32 19.75 -3.61
CA LEU A 57 -4.01 19.77 -5.04
C LEU A 57 -4.48 21.05 -5.71
N LYS A 58 -5.71 21.49 -5.43
CA LYS A 58 -6.25 22.74 -5.97
C LYS A 58 -5.42 23.96 -5.54
N GLN A 59 -4.96 24.00 -4.30
CA GLN A 59 -4.07 25.07 -3.82
C GLN A 59 -2.74 25.06 -4.56
N ILE A 60 -2.04 23.91 -4.60
CA ILE A 60 -0.76 23.74 -5.33
C ILE A 60 -0.86 24.21 -6.78
N VAL A 61 -1.98 23.86 -7.41
CA VAL A 61 -2.29 24.16 -8.81
C VAL A 61 -2.65 25.64 -9.04
N THR A 62 -3.26 26.30 -8.07
CA THR A 62 -3.64 27.72 -8.15
C THR A 62 -2.42 28.62 -7.94
N ASP A 63 -1.49 28.20 -7.07
CA ASP A 63 -0.29 28.95 -6.75
C ASP A 63 0.74 28.96 -7.89
N ASP A 64 0.74 27.92 -8.75
CA ASP A 64 1.65 27.82 -9.90
C ASP A 64 1.07 26.92 -10.99
N ALA A 65 0.65 27.52 -12.11
CA ALA A 65 0.07 26.82 -13.24
C ALA A 65 1.01 25.79 -13.89
N ASN A 66 2.34 25.96 -13.78
CA ASN A 66 3.30 24.98 -14.30
C ASN A 66 3.29 23.67 -13.48
N LYS A 67 2.87 23.71 -12.22
CA LYS A 67 2.73 22.51 -11.37
C LYS A 67 1.56 21.61 -11.78
N LYS A 68 0.58 22.11 -12.54
CA LYS A 68 -0.51 21.28 -13.11
C LYS A 68 0.03 20.15 -13.98
N VAL A 69 0.97 20.50 -14.87
CA VAL A 69 1.54 19.55 -15.82
C VAL A 69 2.37 18.51 -15.08
N LEU A 70 3.17 18.94 -14.11
CA LEU A 70 3.95 18.04 -13.26
C LEU A 70 3.01 17.07 -12.52
N LEU A 71 1.98 17.57 -11.85
CA LEU A 71 1.05 16.73 -11.10
C LEU A 71 0.33 15.70 -11.98
N ALA A 72 -0.09 16.09 -13.18
CA ALA A 72 -0.72 15.19 -14.14
C ALA A 72 0.25 14.09 -14.61
N LEU A 73 1.50 14.45 -14.91
CA LEU A 73 2.55 13.49 -15.23
C LEU A 73 2.82 12.54 -14.08
N CYS A 74 2.75 13.01 -12.84
CA CYS A 74 2.96 12.19 -11.65
C CYS A 74 1.82 11.22 -11.39
N GLY A 75 0.58 11.64 -11.58
CA GLY A 75 -0.58 10.73 -11.57
C GLY A 75 -0.49 9.66 -12.65
N ALA A 76 -0.12 10.06 -13.88
CA ALA A 76 0.10 9.13 -14.98
C ALA A 76 1.26 8.16 -14.69
N PHE A 77 2.35 8.65 -14.10
CA PHE A 77 3.51 7.84 -13.73
C PHE A 77 3.19 6.85 -12.61
N ILE A 78 2.47 7.26 -11.57
CA ILE A 78 1.98 6.36 -10.51
C ILE A 78 1.09 5.27 -11.11
N PHE A 79 0.16 5.64 -11.99
CA PHE A 79 -0.69 4.67 -12.67
C PHE A 79 0.13 3.70 -13.54
N VAL A 80 1.03 4.20 -14.37
CA VAL A 80 1.88 3.37 -15.23
C VAL A 80 2.78 2.46 -14.41
N LEU A 81 3.43 2.96 -13.37
CA LEU A 81 4.20 2.13 -12.44
C LEU A 81 3.33 1.04 -11.83
N SER A 82 2.13 1.39 -11.33
CA SER A 82 1.16 0.45 -10.77
C SER A 82 0.59 -0.57 -11.78
N ALA A 83 0.85 -0.38 -13.07
CA ALA A 83 0.46 -1.30 -14.13
C ALA A 83 1.61 -2.20 -14.61
N LEU A 84 2.87 -1.88 -14.25
CA LEU A 84 4.01 -2.74 -14.57
C LEU A 84 3.93 -4.03 -13.76
N LYS A 85 4.01 -5.19 -14.42
CA LYS A 85 4.04 -6.50 -13.75
C LYS A 85 5.48 -6.80 -13.33
N LEU A 86 5.72 -6.90 -12.03
CA LEU A 86 6.97 -7.44 -11.51
C LEU A 86 6.82 -8.95 -11.31
N PRO A 87 7.75 -9.77 -11.82
CA PRO A 87 7.74 -11.21 -11.59
C PRO A 87 7.98 -11.48 -10.10
N SER A 88 7.05 -12.16 -9.43
CA SER A 88 7.26 -12.58 -8.03
C SER A 88 7.93 -13.96 -7.97
N VAL A 89 8.68 -14.18 -6.88
CA VAL A 89 9.41 -15.43 -6.58
C VAL A 89 8.45 -16.63 -6.40
N THR A 90 7.16 -16.39 -6.17
CA THR A 90 6.14 -17.41 -5.89
C THR A 90 5.18 -17.67 -7.05
N GLY A 91 5.46 -17.15 -8.26
CA GLY A 91 4.59 -17.32 -9.43
C GLY A 91 3.33 -16.44 -9.42
N SER A 92 3.25 -15.47 -8.51
CA SER A 92 2.21 -14.43 -8.52
C SER A 92 2.67 -13.23 -9.36
N CYS A 93 1.72 -12.51 -9.95
CA CYS A 93 1.99 -11.23 -10.59
C CYS A 93 1.71 -10.13 -9.58
N SER A 94 2.77 -9.44 -9.16
CA SER A 94 2.65 -8.23 -8.33
C SER A 94 2.83 -6.98 -9.17
N HIS A 95 2.26 -5.88 -8.71
CA HIS A 95 2.43 -4.57 -9.31
C HIS A 95 3.11 -3.66 -8.29
N PRO A 96 4.17 -2.93 -8.64
CA PRO A 96 4.77 -2.00 -7.72
C PRO A 96 3.75 -0.91 -7.44
N THR A 97 3.43 -0.69 -6.17
CA THR A 97 2.42 0.32 -5.80
C THR A 97 2.90 1.75 -6.10
N GLY A 98 4.22 1.96 -6.16
CA GLY A 98 4.81 3.27 -6.40
C GLY A 98 4.53 4.28 -5.28
N VAL A 99 3.98 3.79 -4.16
CA VAL A 99 3.54 4.60 -3.01
C VAL A 99 4.74 5.27 -2.35
N GLY A 100 5.83 4.52 -2.12
CA GLY A 100 7.04 5.08 -1.51
C GLY A 100 7.63 6.21 -2.33
N LEU A 101 7.72 6.04 -3.65
CA LEU A 101 8.22 7.06 -4.56
C LEU A 101 7.28 8.29 -4.62
N ALA A 102 5.97 8.07 -4.68
CA ALA A 102 4.99 9.16 -4.68
C ALA A 102 5.07 10.01 -3.40
N VAL A 103 5.23 9.37 -2.24
CA VAL A 103 5.42 10.05 -0.95
C VAL A 103 6.71 10.87 -0.94
N ILE A 104 7.82 10.33 -1.45
CA ILE A 104 9.12 11.02 -1.46
C ILE A 104 9.10 12.25 -2.37
N LEU A 105 8.42 12.14 -3.52
CA LEU A 105 8.41 13.20 -4.54
C LEU A 105 7.38 14.30 -4.26
N PHE A 106 6.19 13.94 -3.77
CA PHE A 106 5.05 14.86 -3.69
C PHE A 106 4.49 15.04 -2.27
N GLY A 107 4.98 14.25 -1.31
CA GLY A 107 4.45 14.21 0.03
C GLY A 107 3.13 13.43 0.13
N PHE A 108 2.71 13.16 1.36
CA PHE A 108 1.52 12.36 1.65
C PHE A 108 0.22 12.99 1.12
N MET A 109 0.08 14.32 1.18
CA MET A 109 -1.20 14.99 0.96
C MET A 109 -1.79 14.82 -0.44
N VAL A 110 -0.99 14.47 -1.45
CA VAL A 110 -1.48 14.25 -2.82
C VAL A 110 -1.82 12.78 -3.11
N VAL A 111 -1.30 11.85 -2.30
CA VAL A 111 -1.38 10.42 -2.56
C VAL A 111 -2.81 9.87 -2.47
N PRO A 112 -3.70 10.31 -1.54
CA PRO A 112 -5.06 9.79 -1.48
C PRO A 112 -5.85 9.93 -2.80
N VAL A 113 -5.68 11.05 -3.51
CA VAL A 113 -6.32 11.26 -4.82
C VAL A 113 -5.64 10.46 -5.91
N LEU A 114 -4.31 10.55 -6.03
CA LEU A 114 -3.59 9.87 -7.11
C LEU A 114 -3.69 8.34 -6.99
N GLY A 115 -3.54 7.82 -5.77
CA GLY A 115 -3.74 6.41 -5.45
C GLY A 115 -5.20 5.99 -5.62
N GLY A 116 -6.16 6.81 -5.22
CA GLY A 116 -7.59 6.54 -5.45
C GLY A 116 -7.94 6.41 -6.93
N ILE A 117 -7.38 7.27 -7.79
CA ILE A 117 -7.54 7.18 -9.25
C ILE A 117 -6.88 5.92 -9.81
N ALA A 118 -5.66 5.60 -9.37
CA ALA A 118 -4.97 4.38 -9.78
C ALA A 118 -5.78 3.13 -9.42
N LEU A 119 -6.28 3.05 -8.18
CA LEU A 119 -7.15 1.98 -7.70
C LEU A 119 -8.45 1.88 -8.50
N LEU A 120 -9.04 3.02 -8.89
CA LEU A 120 -10.25 3.05 -9.71
C LEU A 120 -9.97 2.44 -11.10
N PHE A 121 -8.87 2.82 -11.74
CA PHE A 121 -8.49 2.22 -13.02
C PHE A 121 -8.10 0.74 -12.90
N GLN A 122 -7.44 0.34 -11.80
CA GLN A 122 -7.16 -1.07 -11.54
C GLN A 122 -8.47 -1.89 -11.42
N ALA A 123 -9.47 -1.35 -10.72
CA ALA A 123 -10.78 -1.99 -10.60
C ALA A 123 -11.52 -2.07 -11.95
N LEU A 124 -11.50 -0.98 -12.74
CA LEU A 124 -12.27 -0.89 -13.98
C LEU A 124 -11.60 -1.55 -15.19
N LEU A 125 -10.28 -1.42 -15.35
CA LEU A 125 -9.55 -1.83 -16.56
C LEU A 125 -8.79 -3.15 -16.39
N LEU A 126 -8.32 -3.43 -15.17
CA LEU A 126 -7.49 -4.61 -14.88
C LEU A 126 -8.25 -5.69 -14.11
N ALA A 127 -9.53 -5.45 -13.80
CA ALA A 127 -10.37 -6.31 -12.96
C ALA A 127 -9.65 -6.71 -11.65
N HIS A 128 -8.88 -5.77 -11.10
CA HIS A 128 -8.05 -5.98 -9.91
C HIS A 128 -8.53 -5.06 -8.78
N GLY A 129 -9.00 -5.65 -7.68
CA GLY A 129 -9.70 -4.93 -6.62
C GLY A 129 -11.21 -4.88 -6.84
N GLY A 130 -11.83 -3.75 -6.50
CA GLY A 130 -13.27 -3.54 -6.62
C GLY A 130 -13.68 -2.09 -6.35
N ILE A 131 -14.84 -1.69 -6.88
CA ILE A 131 -15.53 -0.43 -6.63
C ILE A 131 -16.12 -0.42 -5.21
N SER A 132 -16.80 -1.49 -4.78
CA SER A 132 -17.33 -1.55 -3.41
C SER A 132 -16.22 -1.52 -2.36
N THR A 133 -15.11 -2.19 -2.66
CA THR A 133 -13.94 -2.31 -1.78
C THR A 133 -12.91 -1.20 -1.99
N LEU A 134 -13.13 -0.28 -2.93
CA LEU A 134 -12.22 0.82 -3.24
C LEU A 134 -11.94 1.70 -2.02
N GLY A 135 -12.94 1.93 -1.16
CA GLY A 135 -12.73 2.67 0.10
C GLY A 135 -11.75 1.95 1.04
N ALA A 136 -11.86 0.63 1.15
CA ALA A 136 -10.97 -0.16 2.01
C ALA A 136 -9.54 -0.22 1.44
N ASN A 137 -9.42 -0.52 0.14
CA ASN A 137 -8.14 -0.51 -0.58
C ASN A 137 -7.50 0.89 -0.57
N GLY A 138 -8.30 1.95 -0.74
CA GLY A 138 -7.85 3.33 -0.68
C GLY A 138 -7.31 3.70 0.71
N MET A 139 -7.98 3.27 1.77
CA MET A 139 -7.50 3.51 3.14
C MET A 139 -6.18 2.81 3.44
N SER A 140 -5.97 1.58 2.99
CA SER A 140 -4.69 0.88 3.22
C SER A 140 -3.59 1.43 2.31
N MET A 141 -3.83 1.51 1.00
CA MET A 141 -2.80 1.76 -0.02
C MET A 141 -2.58 3.24 -0.35
N ALA A 142 -3.63 4.07 -0.26
CA ALA A 142 -3.56 5.49 -0.64
C ALA A 142 -3.55 6.44 0.56
N VAL A 143 -3.81 5.93 1.78
CA VAL A 143 -3.81 6.72 3.02
C VAL A 143 -2.79 6.18 4.01
N ILE A 144 -3.04 5.03 4.65
CA ILE A 144 -2.27 4.62 5.82
C ILE A 144 -0.84 4.19 5.46
N GLY A 145 -0.66 3.36 4.43
CA GLY A 145 0.67 2.97 3.92
C GLY A 145 1.53 4.19 3.56
N PRO A 146 1.05 5.10 2.69
CA PRO A 146 1.75 6.34 2.36
C PRO A 146 2.04 7.24 3.56
N MET A 147 1.09 7.36 4.50
CA MET A 147 1.27 8.16 5.71
C MET A 147 2.42 7.60 6.57
N ILE A 148 2.46 6.29 6.78
CA ILE A 148 3.53 5.65 7.55
C ILE A 148 4.86 5.79 6.80
N GLY A 149 4.87 5.58 5.48
CA GLY A 149 6.06 5.85 4.65
C GLY A 149 6.57 7.29 4.80
N TYR A 150 5.68 8.27 4.86
CA TYR A 150 6.06 9.68 5.07
C TYR A 150 6.66 9.92 6.46
N LEU A 151 6.12 9.28 7.50
CA LEU A 151 6.70 9.33 8.84
C LEU A 151 8.09 8.69 8.89
N VAL A 152 8.28 7.56 8.20
CA VAL A 152 9.59 6.92 8.03
C VAL A 152 10.56 7.84 7.30
N TRP A 153 10.10 8.56 6.27
CA TRP A 153 10.93 9.54 5.56
C TRP A 153 11.41 10.66 6.49
N ILE A 154 10.50 11.23 7.30
CA ILE A 154 10.86 12.27 8.27
C ILE A 154 11.86 11.72 9.30
N ALA A 155 11.60 10.53 9.85
CA ALA A 155 12.47 9.90 10.84
C ALA A 155 13.87 9.61 10.26
N ALA A 156 13.93 9.03 9.06
CA ALA A 156 15.19 8.72 8.38
C ALA A 156 16.03 9.98 8.11
N ASN A 157 15.40 11.09 7.69
CA ASN A 157 16.09 12.36 7.51
C ASN A 157 16.57 12.96 8.84
N ARG A 158 15.78 12.87 9.92
CA ARG A 158 16.20 13.34 11.25
C ARG A 158 17.37 12.54 11.81
N LEU A 159 17.46 11.25 11.47
CA LEU A 159 18.55 10.36 11.85
C LEU A 159 19.77 10.45 10.92
N ASN A 160 19.74 11.33 9.91
CA ASN A 160 20.81 11.49 8.91
C ASN A 160 21.19 10.16 8.21
N LEU A 161 20.21 9.30 7.94
CA LEU A 161 20.44 8.09 7.15
C LEU A 161 20.83 8.44 5.71
N SER A 162 21.59 7.56 5.04
CA SER A 162 21.85 7.73 3.61
C SER A 162 20.54 7.72 2.83
N LYS A 163 20.48 8.48 1.73
CA LYS A 163 19.25 8.62 0.94
C LYS A 163 18.75 7.29 0.42
N ASP A 164 19.64 6.40 -0.01
CA ASP A 164 19.27 5.08 -0.52
C ASP A 164 18.61 4.22 0.56
N ILE A 165 19.14 4.24 1.79
CA ILE A 165 18.54 3.53 2.92
C ILE A 165 17.18 4.15 3.29
N ALA A 166 17.09 5.48 3.32
CA ALA A 166 15.84 6.18 3.60
C ALA A 166 14.76 5.82 2.58
N VAL A 167 15.07 5.86 1.28
CA VAL A 167 14.16 5.52 0.19
C VAL A 167 13.70 4.06 0.30
N PHE A 168 14.63 3.13 0.52
CA PHE A 168 14.31 1.71 0.71
C PHE A 168 13.34 1.51 1.89
N LEU A 169 13.64 2.09 3.06
CA LEU A 169 12.82 1.96 4.25
C LEU A 169 11.43 2.55 4.06
N VAL A 170 11.30 3.67 3.35
CA VAL A 170 9.99 4.27 3.06
C VAL A 170 9.12 3.32 2.25
N ALA A 171 9.64 2.78 1.15
CA ALA A 171 8.89 1.84 0.31
C ALA A 171 8.57 0.55 1.07
N PHE A 172 9.58 -0.08 1.67
CA PHE A 172 9.42 -1.33 2.41
C PHE A 172 8.39 -1.23 3.54
N VAL A 173 8.48 -0.19 4.38
CA VAL A 173 7.57 -0.04 5.51
C VAL A 173 6.17 0.37 5.05
N ALA A 174 6.03 1.20 4.01
CA ALA A 174 4.72 1.54 3.46
C ALA A 174 3.98 0.31 2.92
N ASP A 175 4.69 -0.58 2.22
CA ASP A 175 4.12 -1.83 1.70
C ASP A 175 3.68 -2.74 2.84
N ILE A 176 4.58 -3.07 3.78
CA ILE A 176 4.25 -3.92 4.93
C ILE A 176 3.09 -3.34 5.73
N SER A 177 3.03 -2.02 5.90
CA SER A 177 1.94 -1.36 6.59
C SER A 177 0.61 -1.47 5.84
N THR A 178 0.62 -1.36 4.52
CA THR A 178 -0.55 -1.58 3.67
C THR A 178 -1.14 -2.96 3.92
N TYR A 179 -0.30 -4.00 3.91
CA TYR A 179 -0.74 -5.38 4.17
C TYR A 179 -1.21 -5.60 5.61
N ALA A 180 -0.58 -4.92 6.56
CA ALA A 180 -1.03 -4.96 7.95
C ALA A 180 -2.43 -4.38 8.11
N VAL A 181 -2.70 -3.24 7.47
CA VAL A 181 -4.03 -2.62 7.47
C VAL A 181 -5.04 -3.49 6.75
N THR A 182 -4.72 -4.04 5.58
CA THR A 182 -5.62 -4.94 4.86
C THR A 182 -5.95 -6.18 5.71
N SER A 183 -4.97 -6.75 6.43
CA SER A 183 -5.20 -7.86 7.36
C SER A 183 -6.13 -7.47 8.50
N LEU A 184 -6.02 -6.24 9.01
CA LEU A 184 -6.93 -5.69 10.02
C LEU A 184 -8.35 -5.54 9.46
N GLN A 185 -8.49 -4.97 8.26
CA GLN A 185 -9.77 -4.79 7.58
C GLN A 185 -10.50 -6.12 7.41
N LEU A 186 -9.79 -7.14 6.91
CA LEU A 186 -10.35 -8.48 6.71
C LEU A 186 -10.62 -9.21 8.03
N GLY A 187 -9.72 -9.10 9.00
CA GLY A 187 -9.90 -9.73 10.31
C GLY A 187 -11.08 -9.15 11.10
N ALA A 188 -11.34 -7.85 10.96
CA ALA A 188 -12.49 -7.20 11.56
C ALA A 188 -13.80 -7.53 10.83
N ALA A 189 -13.76 -7.66 9.50
CA ALA A 189 -14.91 -8.04 8.69
C ALA A 189 -15.31 -9.52 8.85
N PHE A 190 -14.32 -10.39 9.09
CA PHE A 190 -14.49 -11.84 9.22
C PHE A 190 -13.85 -12.37 10.50
N PRO A 191 -14.43 -12.10 11.68
CA PRO A 191 -13.91 -12.62 12.94
C PRO A 191 -13.93 -14.15 12.97
N ASP A 192 -12.90 -14.75 13.57
CA ASP A 192 -12.83 -16.20 13.73
C ASP A 192 -13.91 -16.65 14.73
N PRO A 193 -14.68 -17.73 14.44
CA PRO A 193 -15.76 -18.16 15.33
C PRO A 193 -15.31 -18.55 16.74
N GLU A 194 -14.09 -19.05 16.89
CA GLU A 194 -13.56 -19.55 18.17
C GLU A 194 -12.66 -18.52 18.86
N PHE A 195 -11.84 -17.81 18.08
CA PHE A 195 -10.77 -16.95 18.61
C PHE A 195 -10.91 -15.46 18.24
N GLY A 196 -12.01 -15.09 17.56
CA GLY A 196 -12.38 -13.70 17.27
C GLY A 196 -11.49 -12.97 16.27
N VAL A 197 -11.56 -11.64 16.31
CA VAL A 197 -10.92 -10.73 15.34
C VAL A 197 -9.40 -10.89 15.30
N MET A 198 -8.74 -10.97 16.46
CA MET A 198 -7.28 -11.04 16.53
C MET A 198 -6.72 -12.30 15.88
N ALA A 199 -7.44 -13.42 15.99
CA ALA A 199 -7.06 -14.65 15.32
C ALA A 199 -7.21 -14.55 13.80
N SER A 200 -8.32 -14.01 13.29
CA SER A 200 -8.47 -13.75 11.85
C SER A 200 -7.41 -12.82 11.31
N MET A 201 -7.12 -11.72 12.02
CA MET A 201 -6.05 -10.80 11.65
C MET A 201 -4.70 -11.51 11.53
N SER A 202 -4.37 -12.36 12.50
CA SER A 202 -3.11 -13.13 12.48
C SER A 202 -3.05 -14.14 11.34
N LYS A 203 -4.18 -14.77 11.00
CA LYS A 203 -4.29 -15.69 9.85
C LYS A 203 -4.07 -14.95 8.53
N PHE A 204 -4.79 -13.85 8.29
CA PHE A 204 -4.62 -13.03 7.08
C PHE A 204 -3.19 -12.49 6.97
N MET A 205 -2.65 -11.95 8.07
CA MET A 205 -1.27 -11.45 8.11
C MET A 205 -0.26 -12.56 7.79
N GLY A 206 -0.42 -13.75 8.38
CA GLY A 206 0.48 -14.88 8.14
C GLY A 206 0.50 -15.33 6.69
N ILE A 207 -0.66 -15.35 6.04
CA ILE A 207 -0.80 -15.71 4.61
C ILE A 207 -0.17 -14.62 3.74
N PHE A 208 -0.45 -13.35 4.02
CA PHE A 208 0.09 -12.24 3.23
C PHE A 208 1.61 -12.12 3.39
N LEU A 209 2.17 -12.19 4.60
CA LEU A 209 3.61 -12.00 4.82
C LEU A 209 4.48 -12.90 3.94
N PHE A 210 4.04 -14.13 3.66
CA PHE A 210 4.82 -15.07 2.84
C PHE A 210 5.03 -14.58 1.40
N THR A 211 4.04 -13.90 0.83
CA THR A 211 4.11 -13.36 -0.54
C THR A 211 4.58 -11.90 -0.54
N GLN A 212 4.17 -11.14 0.46
CA GLN A 212 4.34 -9.69 0.48
C GLN A 212 5.66 -9.22 1.03
N LEU A 213 6.31 -9.99 1.91
CA LEU A 213 7.66 -9.65 2.37
C LEU A 213 8.69 -9.67 1.23
N PRO A 214 8.75 -10.70 0.35
CA PRO A 214 9.59 -10.67 -0.84
C PRO A 214 9.27 -9.49 -1.78
N ILE A 215 7.99 -9.19 -1.98
CA ILE A 215 7.54 -8.09 -2.86
C ILE A 215 7.99 -6.74 -2.29
N ALA A 216 7.79 -6.50 -0.99
CA ALA A 216 8.20 -5.25 -0.34
C ALA A 216 9.71 -5.01 -0.42
N ILE A 217 10.52 -6.08 -0.32
CA ILE A 217 11.99 -5.98 -0.52
C ILE A 217 12.31 -5.61 -1.98
N ALA A 218 11.67 -6.29 -2.94
CA ALA A 218 11.89 -6.04 -4.36
C ALA A 218 11.46 -4.62 -4.76
N GLU A 219 10.30 -4.15 -4.29
CA GLU A 219 9.80 -2.79 -4.52
C GLU A 219 10.68 -1.75 -3.82
N GLY A 220 11.18 -2.03 -2.62
CA GLY A 220 12.16 -1.17 -1.94
C GLY A 220 13.42 -0.96 -2.78
N LEU A 221 14.02 -2.04 -3.29
CA LEU A 221 15.21 -1.97 -4.14
C LEU A 221 14.93 -1.26 -5.48
N LEU A 222 13.79 -1.55 -6.10
CA LEU A 222 13.36 -0.89 -7.33
C LEU A 222 13.17 0.62 -7.12
N THR A 223 12.58 1.02 -5.99
CA THR A 223 12.36 2.42 -5.65
C THR A 223 13.68 3.16 -5.48
N VAL A 224 14.67 2.56 -4.84
CA VAL A 224 16.04 3.13 -4.75
C VAL A 224 16.63 3.32 -6.14
N LEU A 225 16.56 2.31 -7.00
CA LEU A 225 17.10 2.39 -8.36
C LEU A 225 16.43 3.52 -9.18
N ILE A 226 15.11 3.63 -9.10
CA ILE A 226 14.37 4.71 -9.78
C ILE A 226 14.76 6.07 -9.20
N TYR A 227 14.80 6.21 -7.88
CA TYR A 227 15.18 7.46 -7.21
C TYR A 227 16.59 7.91 -7.60
N GLU A 228 17.56 7.00 -7.61
CA GLU A 228 18.93 7.29 -8.07
C GLU A 228 18.96 7.77 -9.53
N GLN A 229 18.23 7.11 -10.42
CA GLN A 229 18.19 7.48 -11.84
C GLN A 229 17.58 8.85 -12.07
N LEU A 230 16.50 9.16 -11.33
CA LEU A 230 15.86 10.47 -11.39
C LEU A 230 16.78 11.57 -10.85
N THR A 231 17.53 11.27 -9.78
CA THR A 231 18.51 12.20 -9.19
C THR A 231 19.70 12.43 -10.13
N LYS A 232 20.29 11.36 -10.68
CA LYS A 232 21.43 11.44 -11.63
C LYS A 232 21.09 12.25 -12.88
N ARG A 233 19.84 12.18 -13.36
CA ARG A 233 19.36 12.93 -14.54
C ARG A 233 18.92 14.36 -14.23
N SER A 234 19.08 14.84 -12.98
CA SER A 234 18.62 16.16 -12.52
C SER A 234 17.12 16.40 -12.75
N LEU A 235 16.33 15.33 -12.86
CA LEU A 235 14.87 15.42 -13.04
C LEU A 235 14.16 15.74 -11.72
N ILE A 236 14.84 15.50 -10.59
CA ILE A 236 14.42 15.93 -9.26
C ILE A 236 15.33 17.08 -8.81
N SER A 237 14.94 18.32 -9.08
CA SER A 237 15.56 19.52 -8.53
C SER A 237 14.73 20.16 -7.40
N PHE A 238 13.74 19.43 -6.87
CA PHE A 238 12.64 20.02 -6.11
C PHE A 238 12.80 20.05 -4.57
N GLN A 239 13.93 19.60 -4.03
CA GLN A 239 13.97 19.11 -2.64
C GLN A 239 14.72 19.97 -1.62
N GLU A 240 14.79 21.29 -1.79
CA GLU A 240 15.22 22.19 -0.69
C GLU A 240 14.07 22.84 0.09
N ARG A 241 12.82 22.77 -0.37
CA ARG A 241 11.70 23.52 0.26
C ARG A 241 10.71 22.72 1.11
N VAL A 242 10.67 21.39 1.01
CA VAL A 242 9.60 20.60 1.67
C VAL A 242 9.96 20.21 3.12
N LEU A 243 11.21 20.41 3.54
CA LEU A 243 11.68 20.09 4.91
C LEU A 243 12.14 21.34 5.69
N ARG A 244 11.78 22.55 5.25
CA ARG A 244 11.89 23.77 6.05
C ARG A 244 10.53 24.20 6.55
#